data_AF-A0A7J4GJI2-F1
#
_entry.id   AF-A0A7J4GJI2-F1
#
_cell.length_a   1.000
_cell.length_b   1.000
_cell.length_c   1.000
_cell.angle_alpha   90.00
_cell.angle_beta   90.00
_cell.angle_gamma   90.00
#
_symmetry.space_group_name_H-M   'P 1'
#
loop_
_entity.id
_entity.type
_entity.pdbx_description
1 polymer ?
#
loop_
_entity_poly.entity_id
_entity_poly.type
_entity_poly.pdbx_seq_one_letter_code
_entity_poly.pdbx_strand_id
1 'polypeptide(L)'
;MHRFNQTPNLLLVGGPKTGTTSLMHWLRAHDSIFHPWPNESHFLMAGAAEFPTSPLHPRGSAIIAPQPDYHKYTDEPWIIDKSAFHVYSDRALSAVRDQMPTARVIITLRDPVALMLSMHQEHSKRLVEYNTNQTDMFDLAASRGFKADIEDPLTWSFLGFPRLKDPTLRWVEALGNNVRVIPLSSIKNDPLATMNDVLEWLDLDELPPGTEFPRHNEGGDMNPAGWARFLRQPPDFLISAAKILLPSHRLRRAIFDPLRSPGFKAKAAAREPISEQQQAILEAAFSEEVEFLADLEAHIDPALIISH
;
A
#
# COMPACT_ATOMS: atom_id res chain seq x y z
N MET A 1 2.90 -32.97 9.60
CA MET A 1 3.25 -32.02 10.68
C MET A 1 4.30 -31.05 10.15
N HIS A 2 3.88 -29.90 9.64
CA HIS A 2 4.78 -28.95 8.98
C HIS A 2 5.53 -28.11 10.02
N ARG A 3 6.86 -28.07 9.89
CA ARG A 3 7.82 -27.43 10.80
C ARG A 3 7.87 -25.89 10.73
N PHE A 4 6.80 -25.23 10.28
CA PHE A 4 6.68 -23.77 10.33
C PHE A 4 5.24 -23.37 10.62
N ASN A 5 4.84 -23.42 11.90
CA ASN A 5 3.52 -22.97 12.39
C ASN A 5 3.32 -21.44 12.30
N GLN A 6 4.24 -20.73 11.64
CA GLN A 6 4.39 -19.27 11.71
C GLN A 6 4.35 -18.60 10.33
N THR A 7 3.99 -19.33 9.27
CA THR A 7 3.92 -18.75 7.92
C THR A 7 2.64 -17.91 7.80
N PRO A 8 2.70 -16.68 7.23
CA PRO A 8 1.50 -15.92 6.92
C PRO A 8 0.52 -16.75 6.10
N ASN A 9 -0.74 -16.76 6.49
CA ASN A 9 -1.82 -17.49 5.82
C ASN A 9 -3.05 -16.59 5.54
N LEU A 10 -3.00 -15.33 5.98
CA LEU A 10 -3.91 -14.27 5.56
C LEU A 10 -3.09 -13.18 4.86
N LEU A 11 -3.36 -12.92 3.58
CA LEU A 11 -2.54 -12.06 2.74
C LEU A 11 -3.37 -10.88 2.23
N LEU A 12 -3.10 -9.68 2.74
CA LEU A 12 -3.68 -8.44 2.24
C LEU A 12 -2.74 -7.83 1.20
N VAL A 13 -2.96 -8.21 -0.07
CA VAL A 13 -1.96 -8.10 -1.14
C VAL A 13 -1.98 -6.77 -1.92
N GLY A 14 -2.99 -5.92 -1.72
CA GLY A 14 -3.06 -4.65 -2.43
C GLY A 14 -4.47 -4.24 -2.80
N GLY A 15 -4.67 -3.16 -3.53
CA GLY A 15 -3.63 -2.25 -4.08
C GLY A 15 -3.05 -1.25 -3.07
N PRO A 16 -1.94 -0.55 -3.37
CA PRO A 16 -1.45 0.55 -2.56
C PRO A 16 -2.50 1.67 -2.47
N LYS A 17 -2.61 2.30 -1.31
CA LYS A 17 -3.53 3.43 -1.07
C LYS A 17 -5.03 3.09 -1.28
N THR A 18 -5.40 1.80 -1.22
CA THR A 18 -6.79 1.32 -1.33
C THR A 18 -7.42 0.95 0.02
N GLY A 19 -6.83 1.37 1.14
CA GLY A 19 -7.37 1.10 2.49
C GLY A 19 -6.70 -0.05 3.25
N THR A 20 -5.72 -0.74 2.64
CA THR A 20 -5.02 -1.88 3.25
C THR A 20 -4.49 -1.63 4.66
N THR A 21 -4.02 -0.41 4.96
CA THR A 21 -3.48 -0.06 6.28
C THR A 21 -4.55 -0.05 7.35
N SER A 22 -5.70 0.58 7.08
CA SER A 22 -6.83 0.60 8.02
C SER A 22 -7.34 -0.82 8.25
N LEU A 23 -7.57 -1.56 7.16
CA LEU A 23 -8.07 -2.93 7.23
C LEU A 23 -7.13 -3.85 8.03
N MET A 24 -5.81 -3.79 7.80
CA MET A 24 -4.85 -4.55 8.61
C MET A 24 -4.91 -4.18 10.09
N HIS A 25 -5.04 -2.89 10.42
CA HIS A 25 -5.14 -2.44 11.81
C HIS A 25 -6.40 -2.94 12.51
N TRP A 26 -7.52 -3.01 11.79
CA TRP A 26 -8.77 -3.55 12.31
C TRP A 26 -8.72 -5.07 12.45
N LEU A 27 -8.19 -5.78 11.44
CA LEU A 27 -8.05 -7.24 11.47
C LEU A 27 -7.15 -7.70 12.62
N ARG A 28 -5.97 -7.09 12.79
CA ARG A 28 -5.04 -7.48 13.87
C ARG A 28 -5.54 -7.14 15.29
N ALA A 29 -6.65 -6.41 15.40
CA ALA A 29 -7.28 -6.14 16.69
C ALA A 29 -8.16 -7.32 17.14
N HIS A 30 -8.45 -8.27 16.25
CA HIS A 30 -9.16 -9.51 16.56
C HIS A 30 -8.18 -10.53 17.17
N ASP A 31 -8.55 -11.17 18.27
CA ASP A 31 -7.69 -12.09 19.05
C ASP A 31 -7.22 -13.32 18.25
N SER A 32 -7.86 -13.62 17.11
CA SER A 32 -7.52 -14.72 16.22
C SER A 32 -6.60 -14.35 15.06
N ILE A 33 -6.12 -13.09 14.98
CA ILE A 33 -5.31 -12.59 13.87
C ILE A 33 -4.04 -11.93 14.38
N PHE A 34 -2.90 -12.56 14.12
CA PHE A 34 -1.58 -12.07 14.50
C PHE A 34 -0.87 -11.34 13.35
N HIS A 35 -0.29 -10.16 13.62
CA HIS A 35 0.51 -9.40 12.65
C HIS A 35 1.99 -9.31 13.11
N PRO A 36 2.91 -10.10 12.53
CA PRO A 36 4.30 -10.19 12.99
C PRO A 36 5.21 -9.06 12.49
N TRP A 37 4.70 -8.13 11.68
CA TRP A 37 5.55 -7.15 11.00
C TRP A 37 5.53 -5.78 11.67
N PRO A 38 6.64 -5.02 11.60
CA PRO A 38 6.64 -3.62 12.02
C PRO A 38 5.77 -2.75 11.10
N ASN A 39 5.68 -3.10 9.81
CA ASN A 39 4.80 -2.46 8.82
C ASN A 39 4.41 -3.46 7.72
N GLU A 40 5.09 -3.45 6.57
CA GLU A 40 4.89 -4.41 5.47
C GLU A 40 6.12 -5.32 5.38
N SER A 41 5.94 -6.60 5.07
CA SER A 41 7.08 -7.50 4.92
C SER A 41 7.64 -7.56 3.50
N HIS A 42 6.77 -7.43 2.49
CA HIS A 42 7.11 -7.67 1.08
C HIS A 42 7.77 -9.04 0.84
N PHE A 43 7.52 -10.03 1.71
CA PHE A 43 8.26 -11.29 1.72
C PHE A 43 8.11 -12.10 0.42
N LEU A 44 6.93 -12.06 -0.21
CA LEU A 44 6.65 -12.75 -1.48
C LEU A 44 7.33 -12.07 -2.68
N MET A 45 7.83 -10.84 -2.52
CA MET A 45 8.61 -10.14 -3.53
C MET A 45 10.08 -9.92 -3.13
N ALA A 46 10.57 -10.58 -2.07
CA ALA A 46 11.95 -10.43 -1.61
C ALA A 46 12.96 -10.81 -2.71
N GLY A 47 13.91 -9.93 -3.01
CA GLY A 47 14.84 -10.07 -4.15
C GLY A 47 14.77 -8.87 -5.10
N ALA A 48 15.10 -9.08 -6.37
CA ALA A 48 15.00 -8.02 -7.38
C ALA A 48 13.51 -7.67 -7.63
N ALA A 49 13.18 -6.38 -7.58
CA ALA A 49 11.83 -5.88 -7.83
C ALA A 49 11.39 -6.15 -9.29
N GLU A 50 10.18 -6.68 -9.47
CA GLU A 50 9.61 -6.96 -10.79
C GLU A 50 9.13 -5.69 -11.53
N PHE A 51 8.83 -4.63 -10.77
CA PHE A 51 8.34 -3.32 -11.22
C PHE A 51 8.88 -2.21 -10.29
N PRO A 52 8.80 -0.93 -10.69
CA PRO A 52 9.15 0.18 -9.80
C PRO A 52 8.24 0.23 -8.57
N THR A 53 8.81 0.28 -7.36
CA THR A 53 8.03 0.40 -6.11
C THR A 53 7.91 1.85 -5.63
N SER A 54 8.69 2.75 -6.22
CA SER A 54 8.56 4.21 -6.09
C SER A 54 9.34 4.91 -7.23
N PRO A 55 9.19 6.24 -7.39
CA PRO A 55 10.02 7.03 -8.29
C PRO A 55 11.53 6.92 -8.08
N LEU A 56 11.97 6.46 -6.91
CA LEU A 56 13.38 6.30 -6.56
C LEU A 56 13.85 4.84 -6.59
N HIS A 57 12.92 3.89 -6.72
CA HIS A 57 13.21 2.46 -6.71
C HIS A 57 12.71 1.84 -8.01
N PRO A 58 13.52 1.88 -9.08
CA PRO A 58 13.17 1.27 -10.36
C PRO A 58 13.08 -0.26 -10.26
N ARG A 59 12.57 -0.87 -11.33
CA ARG A 59 12.65 -2.31 -11.54
C ARG A 59 14.08 -2.81 -11.31
N GLY A 60 14.21 -3.97 -10.69
CA GLY A 60 15.50 -4.54 -10.29
C GLY A 60 16.07 -4.03 -8.96
N SER A 61 15.46 -3.01 -8.34
CA SER A 61 15.83 -2.60 -6.97
C SER A 61 15.73 -3.76 -6.00
N ALA A 62 16.67 -3.87 -5.07
CA ALA A 62 16.68 -4.94 -4.08
C ALA A 62 15.59 -4.70 -3.03
N ILE A 63 14.75 -5.72 -2.80
CA ILE A 63 13.73 -5.76 -1.76
C ILE A 63 14.18 -6.76 -0.69
N ILE A 64 14.36 -6.27 0.53
CA ILE A 64 14.79 -7.06 1.67
C ILE A 64 13.63 -7.15 2.64
N ALA A 65 13.11 -8.36 2.82
CA ALA A 65 12.04 -8.59 3.79
C ALA A 65 12.58 -8.39 5.22
N PRO A 66 11.84 -7.69 6.10
CA PRO A 66 12.19 -7.57 7.50
C PRO A 66 12.04 -8.92 8.20
N GLN A 67 12.73 -9.08 9.32
CA GLN A 67 12.53 -10.24 10.19
C GLN A 67 11.19 -10.10 10.93
N PRO A 68 10.40 -11.18 11.04
CA PRO A 68 9.18 -11.17 11.84
C PRO A 68 9.49 -11.06 13.32
N ASP A 69 8.55 -10.48 14.07
CA ASP A 69 8.50 -10.55 15.53
C ASP A 69 7.32 -11.42 15.97
N TYR A 70 7.63 -12.59 16.54
CA TYR A 70 6.64 -13.53 17.09
C TYR A 70 6.62 -13.52 18.63
N HIS A 71 7.26 -12.56 19.31
CA HIS A 71 7.30 -12.56 20.78
C HIS A 71 5.92 -12.51 21.45
N LYS A 72 4.89 -12.02 20.75
CA LYS A 72 3.51 -11.94 21.22
C LYS A 72 2.56 -12.96 20.59
N TYR A 73 3.08 -13.87 19.77
CA TYR A 73 2.26 -14.90 19.12
C TYR A 73 1.77 -15.91 20.16
N THR A 74 0.48 -16.19 20.17
CA THR A 74 -0.19 -17.12 21.09
C THR A 74 -1.05 -18.13 20.34
N ASP A 75 -0.50 -18.68 19.25
CA ASP A 75 -1.14 -19.70 18.41
C ASP A 75 -2.42 -19.22 17.69
N GLU A 76 -2.48 -17.93 17.34
CA GLU A 76 -3.54 -17.39 16.51
C GLU A 76 -3.64 -18.16 15.17
N PRO A 77 -4.87 -18.51 14.73
CA PRO A 77 -5.06 -19.31 13.51
C PRO A 77 -4.70 -18.54 12.24
N TRP A 78 -4.78 -17.21 12.26
CA TRP A 78 -4.43 -16.36 11.13
C TRP A 78 -3.20 -15.51 11.44
N ILE A 79 -2.19 -15.60 10.58
CA ILE A 79 -1.01 -14.75 10.58
C ILE A 79 -1.12 -13.87 9.33
N ILE A 80 -1.32 -12.57 9.55
CA ILE A 80 -1.57 -11.62 8.46
C ILE A 80 -0.26 -10.98 7.96
N ASP A 81 -0.08 -10.96 6.64
CA ASP A 81 0.84 -10.06 5.96
C ASP A 81 0.07 -9.01 5.15
N LYS A 82 0.45 -7.74 5.31
CA LYS A 82 -0.10 -6.63 4.54
C LYS A 82 1.01 -6.02 3.69
N SER A 83 1.09 -6.44 2.44
CA SER A 83 2.11 -5.97 1.49
C SER A 83 1.41 -5.56 0.19
N ALA A 84 1.10 -4.27 0.07
CA ALA A 84 0.09 -3.78 -0.88
C ALA A 84 0.52 -3.87 -2.35
N PHE A 85 1.79 -4.13 -2.61
CA PHE A 85 2.34 -4.32 -3.95
C PHE A 85 2.34 -5.79 -4.39
N HIS A 86 2.00 -6.75 -3.51
CA HIS A 86 1.95 -8.17 -3.90
C HIS A 86 0.95 -8.41 -5.04
N VAL A 87 -0.14 -7.65 -5.13
CA VAL A 87 -1.15 -7.78 -6.19
C VAL A 87 -0.56 -7.71 -7.60
N TYR A 88 0.51 -6.92 -7.82
CA TYR A 88 1.17 -6.77 -9.14
C TYR A 88 2.30 -7.78 -9.40
N SER A 89 2.67 -8.60 -8.41
CA SER A 89 3.85 -9.48 -8.50
C SER A 89 3.46 -10.88 -8.98
N ASP A 90 4.00 -11.25 -10.15
CA ASP A 90 3.84 -12.57 -10.75
C ASP A 90 4.45 -13.66 -9.87
N ARG A 91 5.61 -13.34 -9.28
CA ARG A 91 6.26 -14.20 -8.29
C ARG A 91 5.40 -14.38 -7.04
N ALA A 92 4.77 -13.32 -6.52
CA ALA A 92 3.91 -13.45 -5.35
C ALA A 92 2.68 -14.32 -5.65
N LEU A 93 2.02 -14.10 -6.79
CA LEU A 93 0.91 -14.92 -7.23
C LEU A 93 1.31 -16.40 -7.38
N SER A 94 2.43 -16.67 -8.04
CA SER A 94 2.93 -18.04 -8.25
C SER A 94 3.29 -18.72 -6.93
N ALA A 95 3.96 -18.00 -6.01
CA ALA A 95 4.30 -18.52 -4.70
C ALA A 95 3.05 -18.88 -3.88
N VAL A 96 2.02 -18.03 -3.88
CA VAL A 96 0.78 -18.31 -3.15
C VAL A 96 0.06 -19.51 -3.74
N ARG A 97 -0.13 -19.52 -5.08
CA ARG A 97 -0.79 -20.61 -5.80
C ARG A 97 -0.10 -21.97 -5.55
N ASP A 98 1.22 -22.00 -5.65
CA ASP A 98 1.97 -23.26 -5.69
C ASP A 98 2.40 -23.75 -4.29
N GLN A 99 2.58 -22.84 -3.33
CA GLN A 99 3.20 -23.15 -2.03
C GLN A 99 2.30 -22.83 -0.84
N MET A 100 1.21 -22.07 -1.03
CA MET A 100 0.32 -21.63 0.05
C MET A 100 -1.15 -21.90 -0.30
N PRO A 101 -1.53 -23.13 -0.67
CA PRO A 101 -2.87 -23.42 -1.22
C PRO A 101 -4.03 -23.21 -0.23
N THR A 102 -3.74 -23.08 1.06
CA THR A 102 -4.73 -22.79 2.11
C THR A 102 -4.73 -21.32 2.54
N ALA A 103 -3.87 -20.48 1.96
CA ALA A 103 -3.83 -19.07 2.30
C ALA A 103 -5.06 -18.34 1.74
N ARG A 104 -5.61 -17.44 2.55
CA ARG A 104 -6.69 -16.54 2.19
C ARG A 104 -6.11 -15.18 1.77
N VAL A 105 -6.59 -14.65 0.64
CA VAL A 105 -6.08 -13.42 0.02
C VAL A 105 -7.18 -12.37 -0.02
N ILE A 106 -6.85 -11.16 0.41
CA ILE A 106 -7.72 -9.98 0.33
C ILE A 106 -7.09 -8.99 -0.65
N ILE A 107 -7.88 -8.54 -1.62
CA ILE A 107 -7.54 -7.49 -2.59
C ILE A 107 -8.51 -6.33 -2.37
N THR A 108 -8.00 -5.18 -1.97
CA THR A 108 -8.74 -3.94 -1.85
C THR A 108 -8.59 -3.07 -3.10
N LEU A 109 -9.68 -2.49 -3.58
CA LEU A 109 -9.73 -1.66 -4.79
C LEU A 109 -10.04 -0.20 -4.48
N ARG A 110 -9.73 0.71 -5.40
CA ARG A 110 -10.06 2.12 -5.29
C ARG A 110 -10.25 2.70 -6.68
N ASP A 111 -11.10 3.73 -6.78
CA ASP A 111 -11.21 4.58 -7.95
C ASP A 111 -9.81 4.96 -8.51
N PRO A 112 -9.52 4.69 -9.79
CA PRO A 112 -8.18 4.79 -10.34
C PRO A 112 -7.67 6.24 -10.33
N VAL A 113 -8.53 7.23 -10.57
CA VAL A 113 -8.17 8.66 -10.52
C VAL A 113 -7.79 9.05 -9.09
N ALA A 114 -8.61 8.66 -8.12
CA ALA A 114 -8.32 8.88 -6.71
C ALA A 114 -7.06 8.13 -6.24
N LEU A 115 -6.75 6.97 -6.81
CA LEU A 115 -5.53 6.21 -6.53
C LEU A 115 -4.31 6.94 -7.09
N MET A 116 -4.34 7.39 -8.35
CA MET A 116 -3.31 8.21 -9.00
C MET A 116 -2.92 9.40 -8.11
N LEU A 117 -3.89 10.22 -7.73
CA LEU A 117 -3.68 11.40 -6.86
C LEU A 117 -3.14 11.00 -5.48
N SER A 118 -3.59 9.86 -4.94
CA SER A 118 -3.15 9.39 -3.64
C SER A 118 -1.72 8.85 -3.64
N MET A 119 -1.26 8.27 -4.75
CA MET A 119 0.13 7.81 -4.92
C MET A 119 1.06 9.01 -5.06
N HIS A 120 0.67 10.01 -5.86
CA HIS A 120 1.39 11.28 -5.94
C HIS A 120 1.58 11.92 -4.57
N GLN A 121 0.49 12.09 -3.82
CA GLN A 121 0.54 12.66 -2.47
C GLN A 121 1.42 11.82 -1.52
N GLU A 122 1.37 10.50 -1.62
CA GLU A 122 2.21 9.61 -0.80
C GLU A 122 3.71 9.85 -1.05
N HIS A 123 4.09 10.06 -2.31
CA HIS A 123 5.48 10.39 -2.67
C HIS A 123 5.88 11.77 -2.15
N SER A 124 5.05 12.79 -2.36
CA SER A 124 5.27 14.15 -1.82
C SER A 124 5.38 14.16 -0.29
N LYS A 125 4.69 13.24 0.39
CA LYS A 125 4.74 13.06 1.85
C LYS A 125 5.98 12.34 2.35
N ARG A 126 6.49 11.35 1.61
CA ARG A 126 7.50 10.39 2.11
C ARG A 126 8.88 10.53 1.47
N LEU A 127 8.98 11.02 0.24
CA LEU A 127 10.20 11.02 -0.55
C LEU A 127 10.75 12.44 -0.66
N VAL A 128 11.89 12.67 0.00
CA VAL A 128 12.48 14.01 0.08
C VAL A 128 13.02 14.48 -1.28
N GLU A 129 13.45 13.54 -2.12
CA GLU A 129 13.94 13.78 -3.48
C GLU A 129 12.82 13.95 -4.51
N TYR A 130 11.57 13.64 -4.15
CA TYR A 130 10.41 13.77 -5.05
C TYR A 130 9.91 15.22 -5.04
N ASN A 131 10.19 15.95 -6.12
CA ASN A 131 9.87 17.38 -6.24
C ASN A 131 8.79 17.68 -7.30
N THR A 132 8.09 16.65 -7.78
CA THR A 132 7.01 16.78 -8.75
C THR A 132 5.76 17.28 -8.04
N ASN A 133 5.21 18.43 -8.46
CA ASN A 133 3.91 18.92 -7.99
C ASN A 133 2.75 18.30 -8.80
N GLN A 134 1.50 18.57 -8.44
CA GLN A 134 0.34 17.97 -9.10
C GLN A 134 0.20 18.39 -10.58
N THR A 135 0.54 19.64 -10.92
CA THR A 135 0.55 20.12 -12.32
C THR A 135 1.63 19.40 -13.12
N ASP A 136 2.85 19.32 -12.60
CA ASP A 136 3.96 18.62 -13.26
C ASP A 136 3.63 17.13 -13.45
N MET A 137 2.95 16.50 -12.49
CA MET A 137 2.49 15.12 -12.60
C MET A 137 1.51 14.94 -13.76
N PHE A 138 0.56 15.86 -13.94
CA PHE A 138 -0.37 15.82 -15.08
C PHE A 138 0.34 16.04 -16.41
N ASP A 139 1.27 16.99 -16.48
CA ASP A 139 2.05 17.25 -17.70
C ASP A 139 2.90 16.02 -18.07
N LEU A 140 3.53 15.38 -17.07
CA LEU A 140 4.25 14.13 -17.26
C LEU A 140 3.33 13.01 -17.76
N ALA A 141 2.17 12.81 -17.11
CA ALA A 141 1.18 11.82 -17.52
C ALA A 141 0.70 12.04 -18.96
N ALA A 142 0.35 13.28 -19.32
CA ALA A 142 -0.07 13.66 -20.66
C ALA A 142 1.04 13.47 -21.70
N SER A 143 2.29 13.81 -21.35
CA SER A 143 3.45 13.61 -22.24
C SER A 143 3.75 12.12 -22.52
N ARG A 144 3.26 11.21 -21.68
CA ARG A 144 3.30 9.75 -21.88
C ARG A 144 2.01 9.21 -22.50
N GLY A 145 1.06 10.08 -22.86
CA GLY A 145 -0.25 9.69 -23.36
C GLY A 145 -1.05 8.84 -22.36
N PHE A 146 -0.82 9.05 -21.06
CA PHE A 146 -1.41 8.29 -19.94
C PHE A 146 -1.15 6.77 -19.98
N LYS A 147 -0.11 6.35 -20.71
CA LYS A 147 0.32 4.95 -20.77
C LYS A 147 1.32 4.66 -19.67
N ALA A 148 1.11 3.56 -18.97
CA ALA A 148 2.07 3.07 -17.99
C ALA A 148 3.28 2.44 -18.72
N ASP A 149 4.49 2.78 -18.26
CA ASP A 149 5.74 2.15 -18.69
C ASP A 149 6.51 1.69 -17.46
N ILE A 150 6.73 0.38 -17.36
CA ILE A 150 7.40 -0.26 -16.22
C ILE A 150 8.88 0.14 -16.10
N GLU A 151 9.47 0.65 -17.18
CA GLU A 151 10.85 1.15 -17.22
C GLU A 151 10.92 2.65 -16.91
N ASP A 152 9.79 3.36 -16.77
CA ASP A 152 9.71 4.74 -16.31
C ASP A 152 9.28 4.81 -14.83
N PRO A 153 10.22 4.70 -13.87
CA PRO A 153 9.88 4.70 -12.44
C PRO A 153 9.21 5.99 -11.98
N LEU A 154 9.49 7.11 -12.64
CA LEU A 154 8.97 8.42 -12.26
C LEU A 154 7.45 8.49 -12.41
N THR A 155 6.91 7.87 -13.47
CA THR A 155 5.48 7.92 -13.80
C THR A 155 4.73 6.63 -13.45
N TRP A 156 5.44 5.51 -13.28
CA TRP A 156 4.84 4.21 -12.99
C TRP A 156 3.88 4.23 -11.80
N SER A 157 4.21 4.96 -10.73
CA SER A 157 3.40 4.92 -9.52
C SER A 157 2.01 5.55 -9.65
N PHE A 158 1.84 6.49 -10.57
CA PHE A 158 0.57 7.16 -10.82
C PHE A 158 -0.06 6.80 -12.17
N LEU A 159 0.64 6.10 -13.06
CA LEU A 159 0.06 5.55 -14.31
C LEU A 159 -0.15 4.03 -14.28
N GLY A 160 0.73 3.30 -13.59
CA GLY A 160 0.72 1.84 -13.51
C GLY A 160 -0.15 1.32 -12.36
N PHE A 161 0.10 1.77 -11.11
CA PHE A 161 -0.65 1.25 -9.96
C PHE A 161 -2.18 1.47 -10.00
N PRO A 162 -2.74 2.53 -10.58
CA PRO A 162 -4.19 2.64 -10.74
C PRO A 162 -4.82 1.49 -11.56
N ARG A 163 -4.03 0.80 -12.38
CA ARG A 163 -4.46 -0.30 -13.27
C ARG A 163 -4.57 -1.62 -12.52
N LEU A 164 -5.60 -1.74 -11.69
CA LEU A 164 -5.83 -2.90 -10.81
C LEU A 164 -6.69 -4.02 -11.43
N LYS A 165 -7.37 -3.78 -12.55
CA LYS A 165 -8.23 -4.78 -13.21
C LYS A 165 -7.48 -6.09 -13.49
N ASP A 166 -6.49 -6.03 -14.36
CA ASP A 166 -5.72 -7.20 -14.78
C ASP A 166 -5.02 -7.92 -13.61
N PRO A 167 -4.30 -7.22 -12.71
CA PRO A 167 -3.77 -7.84 -11.50
C PRO A 167 -4.86 -8.57 -10.70
N THR A 168 -6.00 -7.93 -10.43
CA THR A 168 -7.07 -8.52 -9.62
C THR A 168 -7.62 -9.79 -10.26
N LEU A 169 -7.92 -9.76 -11.56
CA LEU A 169 -8.48 -10.90 -12.29
C LEU A 169 -7.52 -12.10 -12.28
N ARG A 170 -6.20 -11.88 -12.38
CA ARG A 170 -5.21 -12.97 -12.32
C ARG A 170 -5.20 -13.69 -10.97
N TRP A 171 -5.35 -12.95 -9.87
CA TRP A 171 -5.44 -13.55 -8.53
C TRP A 171 -6.76 -14.30 -8.34
N VAL A 172 -7.88 -13.71 -8.77
CA VAL A 172 -9.21 -14.33 -8.71
C VAL A 172 -9.25 -15.62 -9.53
N GLU A 173 -8.76 -15.61 -10.77
CA GLU A 173 -8.72 -16.79 -11.64
C GLU A 173 -7.84 -17.90 -11.06
N ALA A 174 -6.68 -17.56 -10.50
CA ALA A 174 -5.73 -18.54 -9.99
C ALA A 174 -6.15 -19.19 -8.66
N LEU A 175 -6.89 -18.47 -7.80
CA LEU A 175 -7.13 -18.87 -6.41
C LEU A 175 -8.62 -19.04 -6.05
N GLY A 176 -9.55 -18.52 -6.87
CA GLY A 176 -10.99 -18.68 -6.69
C GLY A 176 -11.47 -18.28 -5.29
N ASN A 177 -12.09 -19.23 -4.59
CA ASN A 177 -12.70 -19.03 -3.26
C ASN A 177 -11.73 -18.57 -2.16
N ASN A 178 -10.43 -18.71 -2.39
CA ASN A 178 -9.39 -18.20 -1.47
C ASN A 178 -9.15 -16.69 -1.63
N VAL A 179 -9.86 -15.99 -2.52
CA VAL A 179 -9.76 -14.54 -2.71
C VAL A 179 -11.04 -13.85 -2.27
N ARG A 180 -10.89 -12.67 -1.66
CA ARG A 180 -11.94 -11.66 -1.53
C ARG A 180 -11.49 -10.32 -2.10
N VAL A 181 -12.37 -9.72 -2.89
CA VAL A 181 -12.18 -8.39 -3.50
C VAL A 181 -13.08 -7.39 -2.80
N ILE A 182 -12.49 -6.30 -2.29
CA ILE A 182 -13.17 -5.34 -1.42
C ILE A 182 -12.94 -3.92 -1.94
N PRO A 183 -13.95 -3.24 -2.50
CA PRO A 183 -13.86 -1.83 -2.83
C PRO A 183 -13.60 -0.97 -1.59
N LEU A 184 -12.76 0.07 -1.71
CA LEU A 184 -12.53 1.03 -0.63
C LEU A 184 -13.83 1.75 -0.20
N SER A 185 -14.83 1.85 -1.08
CA SER A 185 -16.15 2.37 -0.72
C SER A 185 -16.76 1.58 0.42
N SER A 186 -16.67 0.25 0.40
CA SER A 186 -17.30 -0.60 1.42
C SER A 186 -16.60 -0.48 2.77
N ILE A 187 -15.26 -0.49 2.75
CA ILE A 187 -14.42 -0.17 3.93
C ILE A 187 -14.78 1.21 4.53
N LYS A 188 -15.19 2.18 3.71
CA LYS A 188 -15.50 3.54 4.14
C LYS A 188 -16.95 3.72 4.59
N ASN A 189 -17.89 3.11 3.88
CA ASN A 189 -19.33 3.34 4.02
C ASN A 189 -19.90 2.47 5.15
N ASP A 190 -19.49 1.20 5.22
CA ASP A 190 -19.90 0.27 6.26
C ASP A 190 -18.71 -0.60 6.72
N PRO A 191 -17.81 -0.03 7.54
CA PRO A 191 -16.64 -0.77 8.02
C PRO A 191 -17.01 -1.96 8.91
N LEU A 192 -18.13 -1.91 9.62
CA LEU A 192 -18.57 -3.02 10.48
C LEU A 192 -19.03 -4.20 9.64
N ALA A 193 -19.92 -3.98 8.66
CA ALA A 193 -20.37 -5.03 7.76
C ALA A 193 -19.19 -5.62 6.97
N THR A 194 -18.33 -4.76 6.40
CA THR A 194 -17.13 -5.20 5.66
C THR A 194 -16.24 -6.09 6.51
N MET A 195 -16.04 -5.73 7.78
CA MET A 195 -15.22 -6.53 8.70
C MET A 195 -15.89 -7.85 9.07
N ASN A 196 -17.20 -7.85 9.33
CA ASN A 196 -17.93 -9.06 9.67
C ASN A 196 -17.98 -10.04 8.49
N ASP A 197 -18.15 -9.57 7.25
CA ASP A 197 -18.07 -10.43 6.05
C ASP A 197 -16.67 -11.05 5.88
N VAL A 198 -15.60 -10.30 6.18
CA VAL A 198 -14.24 -10.84 6.20
C VAL A 198 -14.06 -11.87 7.31
N LEU A 199 -14.57 -11.61 8.51
CA LEU A 199 -14.46 -12.52 9.65
C LEU A 199 -15.27 -13.81 9.44
N GLU A 200 -16.50 -13.72 8.92
CA GLU A 200 -17.31 -14.87 8.54
C GLU A 200 -16.57 -15.71 7.49
N TRP A 201 -16.04 -15.08 6.44
CA TRP A 201 -15.22 -15.79 5.45
C TRP A 201 -13.98 -16.42 6.08
N LEU A 202 -13.45 -15.84 7.16
CA LEU A 202 -12.32 -16.38 7.93
C LEU A 202 -12.71 -17.47 8.94
N ASP A 203 -14.00 -17.82 9.03
CA ASP A 203 -14.59 -18.70 10.05
C ASP A 203 -14.36 -18.19 11.50
N LEU A 204 -14.47 -16.87 11.68
CA LEU A 204 -14.30 -16.17 12.97
C LEU A 204 -15.61 -15.52 13.42
N ASP A 205 -15.70 -15.22 14.72
CA ASP A 205 -16.85 -14.54 15.30
C ASP A 205 -16.96 -13.08 14.81
N GLU A 206 -18.20 -12.62 14.67
CA GLU A 206 -18.49 -11.23 14.33
C GLU A 206 -18.08 -10.25 15.43
N LEU A 207 -17.79 -9.01 15.02
CA LEU A 207 -17.51 -7.92 15.94
C LEU A 207 -18.79 -7.43 16.63
N PRO A 208 -18.72 -7.01 17.90
CA PRO A 208 -19.86 -6.43 18.60
C PRO A 208 -20.42 -5.19 17.88
N PRO A 209 -21.75 -4.96 17.94
CA PRO A 209 -22.34 -3.72 17.48
C PRO A 209 -21.72 -2.51 18.20
N GLY A 210 -21.45 -1.43 17.45
CA GLY A 210 -20.82 -0.22 17.98
C GLY A 210 -19.30 -0.27 18.07
N THR A 211 -18.65 -1.30 17.51
CA THR A 211 -17.20 -1.32 17.32
C THR A 211 -16.72 -0.08 16.54
N GLU A 212 -15.70 0.61 17.06
CA GLU A 212 -15.14 1.79 16.42
C GLU A 212 -14.06 1.42 15.40
N PHE A 213 -14.08 2.09 14.25
CA PHE A 213 -13.12 1.90 13.17
C PHE A 213 -12.32 3.17 12.92
N PRO A 214 -11.29 3.45 13.74
CA PRO A 214 -10.48 4.64 13.58
C PRO A 214 -9.80 4.64 12.21
N ARG A 215 -9.77 5.81 11.57
CA ARG A 215 -9.07 5.98 10.29
C ARG A 215 -7.57 5.96 10.53
N HIS A 216 -6.87 5.09 9.81
CA HIS A 216 -5.43 5.06 9.79
C HIS A 216 -4.91 5.65 8.47
N ASN A 217 -3.72 6.25 8.51
CA ASN A 217 -3.02 6.82 7.35
C ASN A 217 -3.78 7.97 6.66
N GLU A 218 -4.12 9.01 7.42
CA GLU A 218 -4.66 10.24 6.86
C GLU A 218 -3.67 10.91 5.88
N GLY A 219 -4.24 11.53 4.84
CA GLY A 219 -3.49 12.29 3.84
C GLY A 219 -2.73 13.46 4.46
N GLY A 220 -1.74 13.96 3.73
CA GLY A 220 -0.95 15.11 4.18
C GLY A 220 0.36 15.21 3.42
N ASP A 221 1.02 16.35 3.58
CA ASP A 221 2.24 16.69 2.84
C ASP A 221 3.41 16.90 3.80
N MET A 222 4.62 16.80 3.25
CA MET A 222 5.82 17.20 3.97
C MET A 222 5.71 18.67 4.36
N ASN A 223 6.04 19.01 5.61
CA ASN A 223 5.95 20.39 6.09
C ASN A 223 6.81 21.32 5.20
N PRO A 224 6.23 22.30 4.48
CA PRO A 224 6.95 23.10 3.49
C PRO A 224 7.84 24.17 4.11
N ALA A 225 7.76 24.40 5.42
CA ALA A 225 8.53 25.42 6.11
C ALA A 225 10.05 25.24 5.91
N GLY A 226 10.77 26.35 5.70
CA GLY A 226 12.21 26.33 5.43
C GLY A 226 13.04 25.64 6.51
N TRP A 227 12.67 25.79 7.79
CA TRP A 227 13.32 25.08 8.91
C TRP A 227 13.11 23.56 8.82
N ALA A 228 11.93 23.10 8.42
CA ALA A 228 11.61 21.69 8.30
C ALA A 228 12.36 21.08 7.10
N ARG A 229 12.45 21.83 5.99
CA ARG A 229 13.28 21.49 4.83
C ARG A 229 14.76 21.39 5.22
N PHE A 230 15.28 22.35 5.97
CA PHE A 230 16.66 22.33 6.46
C PHE A 230 16.96 21.12 7.36
N LEU A 231 16.03 20.73 8.26
CA LEU A 231 16.19 19.52 9.07
C LEU A 231 16.18 18.23 8.23
N ARG A 232 15.43 18.20 7.11
CA ARG A 232 15.38 17.05 6.19
C ARG A 232 16.58 17.00 5.25
N GLN A 233 17.06 18.14 4.78
CA GLN A 233 18.18 18.28 3.85
C GLN A 233 19.15 19.36 4.35
N PRO A 234 19.93 19.08 5.41
CA PRO A 234 20.95 20.02 5.85
C PRO A 234 22.07 20.11 4.79
N PRO A 235 22.70 21.28 4.59
CA PRO A 235 23.82 21.43 3.66
C PRO A 235 24.94 20.40 3.86
N ASP A 236 25.57 19.96 2.77
CA ASP A 236 26.58 18.90 2.77
C ASP A 236 27.80 19.19 3.66
N PHE A 237 28.17 20.46 3.82
CA PHE A 237 29.27 20.84 4.70
C PHE A 237 28.96 20.54 6.17
N LEU A 238 27.70 20.67 6.61
CA LEU A 238 27.28 20.32 7.98
C LEU A 238 27.30 18.81 8.17
N ILE A 239 26.85 18.04 7.16
CA ILE A 239 26.92 16.58 7.19
C ILE A 239 28.37 16.11 7.27
N SER A 240 29.27 16.75 6.52
CA SER A 240 30.70 16.44 6.49
C SER A 240 31.37 16.77 7.82
N ALA A 241 31.09 17.95 8.39
CA ALA A 241 31.59 18.32 9.72
C ALA A 241 31.08 17.36 10.82
N ALA A 242 29.80 16.97 10.77
CA ALA A 242 29.24 16.01 11.71
C ALA A 242 29.90 14.62 11.62
N LYS A 243 30.27 14.16 10.41
CA LYS A 243 31.01 12.90 10.22
C LYS A 243 32.42 12.97 10.82
N ILE A 244 33.05 14.15 10.82
CA ILE A 244 34.38 14.37 11.41
C ILE A 244 34.29 14.43 12.94
N LEU A 245 33.34 15.19 13.48
CA LEU A 245 33.19 15.41 14.92
C LEU A 245 32.57 14.19 15.65
N LEU A 246 31.68 13.46 14.98
CA LEU A 246 30.99 12.29 15.52
C LEU A 246 31.18 11.10 14.56
N PRO A 247 32.35 10.45 14.50
CA PRO A 247 32.61 9.40 13.53
C PRO A 247 31.71 8.17 13.71
N SER A 248 31.32 7.87 14.95
CA SER A 248 30.41 6.76 15.27
C SER A 248 29.03 6.94 14.63
N HIS A 249 28.66 6.00 13.75
CA HIS A 249 27.35 5.98 13.09
C HIS A 249 26.21 5.88 14.12
N ARG A 250 26.36 5.04 15.15
CA ARG A 250 25.35 4.87 16.21
C ARG A 250 25.12 6.16 16.99
N LEU A 251 26.19 6.87 17.34
CA LEU A 251 26.10 8.12 18.09
C LEU A 251 25.48 9.24 17.23
N ARG A 252 25.87 9.34 15.96
CA ARG A 252 25.23 10.26 15.01
C ARG A 252 23.74 10.01 14.91
N ARG A 253 23.32 8.76 14.77
CA ARG A 253 21.92 8.37 14.71
C ARG A 253 21.17 8.78 15.98
N ALA A 254 21.72 8.47 17.16
CA ALA A 254 21.12 8.82 18.45
C ALA A 254 20.95 10.33 18.67
N ILE A 255 21.86 11.16 18.15
CA ILE A 255 21.81 12.62 18.30
C ILE A 255 20.94 13.27 17.22
N PHE A 256 21.13 12.90 15.95
CA PHE A 256 20.49 13.59 14.83
C PHE A 256 19.08 13.08 14.52
N ASP A 257 18.75 11.81 14.74
CA ASP A 257 17.40 11.31 14.45
C ASP A 257 16.33 12.07 15.27
N PRO A 258 16.50 12.30 16.59
CA PRO A 258 15.54 13.09 17.37
C PRO A 258 15.45 14.54 16.89
N LEU A 259 16.59 15.17 16.56
CA LEU A 259 16.65 16.57 16.09
C LEU A 259 15.97 16.75 14.72
N ARG A 260 16.09 15.75 13.85
CA ARG A 260 15.53 15.80 12.49
C ARG A 260 14.08 15.33 12.43
N SER A 261 13.64 14.51 13.39
CA SER A 261 12.28 13.95 13.45
C SER A 261 11.15 14.98 13.26
N PRO A 262 11.22 16.23 13.78
CA PRO A 262 10.16 17.22 13.55
C PRO A 262 10.07 17.69 12.10
N GLY A 263 11.19 17.65 11.36
CA GLY A 263 11.22 17.95 9.94
C GLY A 263 10.48 16.92 9.09
N PHE A 264 10.38 15.68 9.55
CA PHE A 264 9.69 14.58 8.84
C PHE A 264 8.22 14.42 9.25
N LYS A 265 7.73 15.19 10.22
CA LYS A 265 6.31 15.20 10.57
C LYS A 265 5.51 15.83 9.42
N ALA A 266 4.71 15.00 8.75
CA ALA A 266 3.74 15.47 7.77
C ALA A 266 2.72 16.39 8.45
N LYS A 267 2.23 17.38 7.70
CA LYS A 267 1.06 18.17 8.10
C LYS A 267 -0.15 17.65 7.36
N ALA A 268 -1.30 17.60 8.05
CA ALA A 268 -2.57 17.38 7.39
C ALA A 268 -2.74 18.43 6.30
N ALA A 269 -2.97 17.97 5.08
CA ALA A 269 -3.17 18.80 3.92
C ALA A 269 -4.29 18.18 3.10
N ALA A 270 -5.28 19.00 2.74
CA ALA A 270 -6.27 18.60 1.75
C ALA A 270 -5.57 18.45 0.40
N ARG A 271 -6.00 17.46 -0.40
CA ARG A 271 -5.50 17.36 -1.77
C ARG A 271 -5.97 18.57 -2.57
N GLU A 272 -5.12 19.01 -3.48
CA GLU A 272 -5.48 20.05 -4.44
C GLU A 272 -6.64 19.53 -5.32
N PRO A 273 -7.76 20.26 -5.41
CA PRO A 273 -8.88 19.85 -6.24
C PRO A 273 -8.47 19.84 -7.71
N ILE A 274 -9.03 18.92 -8.48
CA ILE A 274 -8.85 18.85 -9.93
C ILE A 274 -10.10 19.40 -10.63
N SER A 275 -9.93 20.00 -11.80
CA SER A 275 -11.06 20.53 -12.57
C SER A 275 -11.90 19.40 -13.16
N GLU A 276 -13.16 19.68 -13.52
CA GLU A 276 -14.03 18.72 -14.22
C GLU A 276 -13.41 18.24 -15.54
N GLN A 277 -12.70 19.14 -16.25
CA GLN A 277 -11.97 18.78 -17.47
C GLN A 277 -10.83 17.80 -17.19
N GLN A 278 -10.05 18.02 -16.12
CA GLN A 278 -9.00 17.11 -15.70
C GLN A 278 -9.58 15.75 -15.28
N GLN A 279 -10.67 15.75 -14.52
CA GLN A 279 -11.39 14.55 -14.12
C GLN A 279 -11.80 13.73 -15.35
N ALA A 280 -12.45 14.34 -16.33
CA ALA A 280 -12.90 13.66 -17.55
C ALA A 280 -11.73 13.08 -18.38
N ILE A 281 -10.59 13.79 -18.47
CA ILE A 281 -9.39 13.29 -19.16
C ILE A 281 -8.84 12.04 -18.44
N LEU A 282 -8.77 12.06 -17.12
CA LEU A 282 -8.24 10.96 -16.33
C LEU A 282 -9.19 9.75 -16.33
N GLU A 283 -10.50 9.97 -16.23
CA GLU A 283 -11.50 8.91 -16.37
C GLU A 283 -11.43 8.25 -17.74
N ALA A 284 -11.26 9.03 -18.82
CA ALA A 284 -11.05 8.46 -20.15
C ALA A 284 -9.75 7.64 -20.23
N ALA A 285 -8.68 8.12 -19.62
CA ALA A 285 -7.38 7.44 -19.59
C ALA A 285 -7.35 6.14 -18.76
N PHE A 286 -8.22 6.05 -17.75
CA PHE A 286 -8.41 4.88 -16.89
C PHE A 286 -9.79 4.23 -17.10
N SER A 287 -10.35 4.35 -18.31
CA SER A 287 -11.73 3.92 -18.60
C SER A 287 -11.96 2.45 -18.28
N GLU A 288 -11.02 1.57 -18.64
CA GLU A 288 -11.11 0.14 -18.34
C GLU A 288 -11.17 -0.14 -16.83
N GLU A 289 -10.43 0.62 -16.02
CA GLU A 289 -10.43 0.50 -14.56
C GLU A 289 -11.68 1.10 -13.91
N VAL A 290 -12.18 2.21 -14.46
CA VAL A 290 -13.43 2.85 -14.02
C VAL A 290 -14.61 1.92 -14.28
N GLU A 291 -14.71 1.37 -15.49
CA GLU A 291 -15.75 0.40 -15.86
C GLU A 291 -15.67 -0.86 -15.00
N PHE A 292 -14.46 -1.41 -14.79
CA PHE A 292 -14.25 -2.58 -13.94
C PHE A 292 -14.71 -2.35 -12.50
N LEU A 293 -14.40 -1.19 -11.91
CA LEU A 293 -14.81 -0.89 -10.55
C LEU A 293 -16.31 -0.59 -10.44
N ALA A 294 -16.92 -0.02 -11.47
CA ALA A 294 -18.34 0.30 -11.50
C ALA A 294 -19.22 -0.96 -11.58
N ASP A 295 -18.74 -2.03 -12.20
CA ASP A 295 -19.45 -3.29 -12.36
C ASP A 295 -18.51 -4.49 -12.15
N LEU A 296 -18.14 -4.74 -10.89
CA LEU A 296 -17.28 -5.86 -10.53
C LEU A 296 -17.95 -7.21 -10.82
N GLU A 297 -19.27 -7.31 -10.66
CA GLU A 297 -20.04 -8.55 -10.84
C GLU A 297 -20.06 -9.02 -12.30
N ALA A 298 -19.90 -8.10 -13.26
CA ALA A 298 -19.70 -8.47 -14.67
C ALA A 298 -18.38 -9.21 -14.94
N HIS A 299 -17.43 -9.15 -14.01
CA HIS A 299 -16.06 -9.67 -14.21
C HIS A 299 -15.63 -10.71 -13.16
N ILE A 300 -16.20 -10.66 -11.96
CA ILE A 300 -15.84 -11.49 -10.81
C ILE A 300 -17.12 -12.11 -10.25
N ASP A 301 -17.07 -13.39 -9.87
CA ASP A 301 -18.18 -14.05 -9.19
C ASP A 301 -18.59 -13.23 -7.94
N PRO A 302 -19.87 -12.84 -7.81
CA PRO A 302 -20.37 -12.06 -6.67
C PRO A 302 -20.00 -12.66 -5.31
N ALA A 303 -19.86 -13.98 -5.19
CA ALA A 303 -19.46 -14.64 -3.94
C ALA A 303 -18.02 -14.32 -3.49
N LEU A 304 -17.20 -13.73 -4.37
CA LEU A 304 -15.83 -13.31 -4.08
C LEU A 304 -15.73 -11.81 -3.77
N ILE A 305 -16.82 -11.06 -3.88
CA ILE A 305 -16.86 -9.61 -3.67
C ILE A 305 -17.47 -9.33 -2.29
N ILE A 306 -16.81 -8.48 -1.50
CA ILE A 306 -17.40 -7.91 -0.28
C ILE A 306 -17.70 -6.45 -0.60
N SER A 307 -18.98 -6.11 -0.77
CA SER A 307 -19.41 -4.77 -1.16
C SER A 307 -20.67 -4.33 -0.40
N HIS A 308 -20.56 -3.17 0.24
CA HIS A 308 -21.62 -2.41 0.91
C HIS A 308 -21.55 -0.94 0.50
#